data_AF-A0AAW4LBT9-F1
#
_entry.id   AF-A0AAW4LBT9-F1
#
_cell.length_a   1.000
_cell.length_b   1.000
_cell.length_c   1.000
_cell.angle_alpha   90.00
_cell.angle_beta   90.00
_cell.angle_gamma   90.00
#
_symmetry.space_group_name_H-M   'P 1'
#
loop_
_entity.id
_entity.type
_entity.pdbx_description
1 polymer ?
#
loop_
_entity_poly.entity_id
_entity_poly.type
_entity_poly.pdbx_seq_one_letter_code
_entity_poly.pdbx_strand_id
1 'polypeptide(L)'
;GTSGTSGTSGTSGTSGTSGTSGTSGSGAWLGSVSMQSDNPTPVDRKDQPKPADANVEPPRAAPSQTAAESERTINEPEKTATETKKEKKAQFVSATSILNLFKEYKGERKGLLALFAAPAKGYTQQPPIFLVDGKSTLKITIPVDASASASPNFAISKEAQMASFPKIVEDNWVVELKPKKGVYQATLSYFLDDVTTDIPLNVAPLLETYNGKPFNKLTESDLIQFLTRPEAAKPDLSQDLNGDKLVDYIDDYIFIANYLVQAPKTKAAPTKSDDVKTQPKKEAVEKPVQKTVK
;
A
#
# COMPACT_ATOMS: atom_id res chain seq x y z
N GLY A 1 58.91 38.71 -1.63
CA GLY A 1 57.68 39.08 -0.92
C GLY A 1 56.51 38.62 -1.75
N THR A 2 55.76 37.64 -1.25
CA THR A 2 54.56 37.08 -1.88
C THR A 2 53.33 37.72 -1.24
N SER A 3 52.57 38.50 -2.02
CA SER A 3 51.24 39.03 -1.68
C SER A 3 50.25 38.20 -2.51
N GLY A 4 49.19 37.55 -2.03
CA GLY A 4 48.29 37.82 -0.92
C GLY A 4 46.87 37.71 -1.52
N THR A 5 46.16 36.62 -1.24
CA THR A 5 44.89 36.24 -1.85
C THR A 5 43.71 37.08 -1.36
N SER A 6 42.79 37.42 -2.27
CA SER A 6 41.56 38.17 -1.98
C SER A 6 40.46 37.26 -1.44
N GLY A 7 40.01 37.54 -0.22
CA GLY A 7 38.91 36.87 0.47
C GLY A 7 37.52 37.35 0.01
N THR A 8 36.54 36.47 0.20
CA THR A 8 35.11 36.61 -0.12
C THR A 8 34.37 37.55 0.84
N SER A 9 33.36 38.26 0.32
CA SER A 9 32.51 39.18 1.09
C SER A 9 31.19 38.53 1.50
N GLY A 10 31.00 38.45 2.82
CA GLY A 10 29.80 38.81 3.61
C GLY A 10 28.39 38.42 3.14
N THR A 11 27.78 37.50 3.89
CA THR A 11 26.32 37.37 4.04
C THR A 11 25.78 38.45 4.99
N SER A 12 24.61 39.02 4.69
CA SER A 12 23.90 39.99 5.54
C SER A 12 22.46 39.55 5.75
N GLY A 13 21.99 39.66 7.01
CA GLY A 13 20.58 39.95 7.31
C GLY A 13 19.76 38.83 7.95
N THR A 14 19.94 38.62 9.26
CA THR A 14 18.92 38.04 10.13
C THR A 14 17.93 39.12 10.58
N SER A 15 16.65 38.75 10.70
CA SER A 15 15.66 39.49 11.50
C SER A 15 14.93 38.47 12.37
N GLY A 16 15.17 38.55 13.68
CA GLY A 16 14.53 37.70 14.67
C GLY A 16 13.22 38.29 15.19
N THR A 17 12.45 37.47 15.90
CA THR A 17 11.74 37.86 17.13
C THR A 17 11.21 36.61 17.88
N SER A 18 11.53 36.58 19.18
CA SER A 18 10.74 36.04 20.32
C SER A 18 10.41 34.54 20.32
N GLY A 19 10.84 33.68 21.25
CA GLY A 19 11.29 33.88 22.63
C GLY A 19 10.23 33.36 23.61
N THR A 20 10.30 32.08 23.99
CA THR A 20 9.71 31.57 25.24
C THR A 20 10.60 30.49 25.85
N SER A 21 10.82 30.65 27.15
CA SER A 21 11.84 30.04 28.00
C SER A 21 11.63 28.56 28.27
N GLY A 22 12.76 27.84 28.39
CA GLY A 22 12.81 26.49 28.92
C GLY A 22 12.62 26.46 30.44
N THR A 23 12.11 25.34 30.94
CA THR A 23 12.24 24.93 32.34
C THR A 23 12.71 23.48 32.35
N SER A 24 13.87 23.24 32.96
CA SER A 24 14.45 21.94 33.23
C SER A 24 13.83 21.34 34.49
N GLY A 25 13.41 20.07 34.41
CA GLY A 25 12.86 19.31 35.54
C GLY A 25 13.27 17.85 35.43
N SER A 26 14.14 17.44 36.33
CA SER A 26 14.68 16.10 36.54
C SER A 26 13.62 15.13 37.07
N GLY A 27 13.76 13.84 36.72
CA GLY A 27 13.46 12.74 37.64
C GLY A 27 12.07 12.10 37.57
N ALA A 28 12.10 10.81 37.20
CA ALA A 28 11.09 9.75 37.34
C ALA A 28 10.12 9.88 38.52
N TRP A 29 8.91 9.29 38.42
CA TRP A 29 8.38 8.30 39.37
C TRP A 29 7.05 7.72 38.85
N LEU A 30 6.98 6.39 38.81
CA LEU A 30 5.80 5.57 38.56
C LEU A 30 4.77 5.78 39.67
N GLY A 31 3.51 5.98 39.31
CA GLY A 31 2.40 6.14 40.26
C GLY A 31 1.18 5.34 39.81
N SER A 32 0.96 4.22 40.49
CA SER A 32 -0.26 3.41 40.47
C SER A 32 -1.45 4.17 41.06
N VAL A 33 -2.63 3.98 40.46
CA VAL A 33 -3.91 4.44 41.01
C VAL A 33 -4.36 3.47 42.10
N SER A 34 -4.39 3.93 43.36
CA SER A 34 -4.92 3.22 44.51
C SER A 34 -6.12 3.99 45.08
N MET A 35 -7.21 3.28 45.36
CA MET A 35 -8.46 3.84 45.84
C MET A 35 -8.35 4.41 47.26
N GLN A 36 -9.03 5.54 47.45
CA GLN A 36 -9.24 6.24 48.70
C GLN A 36 -10.25 5.47 49.56
N SER A 37 -9.86 5.10 50.78
CA SER A 37 -10.76 4.75 51.87
C SER A 37 -10.30 5.47 53.13
N ASP A 38 -11.21 6.27 53.68
CA ASP A 38 -11.11 6.96 54.96
C ASP A 38 -11.01 5.99 56.13
N ASN A 39 -10.07 6.21 57.07
CA ASN A 39 -10.39 6.51 58.48
C ASN A 39 -9.12 6.77 59.34
N PRO A 40 -9.19 7.58 60.41
CA PRO A 40 -8.03 8.03 61.18
C PRO A 40 -7.83 7.27 62.49
N THR A 41 -6.60 7.19 63.00
CA THR A 41 -6.17 7.73 64.32
C THR A 41 -4.69 7.37 64.65
N PRO A 42 -4.01 8.16 65.51
CA PRO A 42 -2.57 8.15 65.69
C PRO A 42 -2.15 7.45 66.99
N VAL A 43 -1.06 6.67 66.97
CA VAL A 43 -0.32 6.34 68.20
C VAL A 43 1.18 6.18 67.94
N ASP A 44 1.94 6.89 68.77
CA ASP A 44 3.37 6.82 69.05
C ASP A 44 4.07 5.46 68.86
N ARG A 45 5.29 5.49 68.30
CA ARG A 45 6.48 4.90 68.95
C ARG A 45 7.81 5.35 68.30
N LYS A 46 8.64 5.98 69.14
CA LYS A 46 10.09 6.10 69.02
C LYS A 46 10.75 4.71 68.97
N ASP A 47 11.75 4.52 68.10
CA ASP A 47 13.18 4.41 68.46
C ASP A 47 14.04 4.00 67.25
N GLN A 48 15.22 4.62 67.19
CA GLN A 48 16.40 4.41 66.31
C GLN A 48 17.10 3.03 66.54
N PRO A 49 18.27 2.68 65.94
CA PRO A 49 18.93 3.01 64.64
C PRO A 49 19.58 1.78 63.90
N LYS A 50 20.09 2.00 62.65
CA LYS A 50 21.27 1.44 61.87
C LYS A 50 21.85 0.01 62.13
N PRO A 51 22.77 -0.53 61.28
CA PRO A 51 22.93 -0.56 59.79
C PRO A 51 23.33 -1.97 59.23
N ALA A 52 23.52 -2.04 57.90
CA ALA A 52 24.43 -2.92 57.11
C ALA A 52 24.24 -4.45 57.15
N ASP A 53 24.08 -5.09 55.98
CA ASP A 53 25.24 -5.65 55.27
C ASP A 53 24.91 -6.16 53.87
N ALA A 54 25.95 -6.17 53.05
CA ALA A 54 25.99 -6.72 51.70
C ALA A 54 25.81 -8.24 51.71
N ASN A 55 25.16 -8.80 50.67
CA ASN A 55 25.41 -10.19 50.32
C ASN A 55 25.42 -10.40 48.81
N VAL A 56 26.48 -11.07 48.38
CA VAL A 56 26.88 -11.43 47.03
C VAL A 56 26.19 -12.74 46.65
N GLU A 57 25.57 -12.81 45.48
CA GLU A 57 24.96 -14.03 44.97
C GLU A 57 25.86 -14.69 43.89
N PRO A 58 26.31 -15.94 44.07
CA PRO A 58 27.05 -16.69 43.04
C PRO A 58 26.12 -17.54 42.15
N PRO A 59 26.59 -17.92 40.93
CA PRO A 59 25.77 -18.54 39.90
C PRO A 59 25.51 -20.03 40.14
N ARG A 60 24.28 -20.47 39.85
CA ARG A 60 23.82 -21.85 40.00
C ARG A 60 24.16 -22.70 38.77
N ALA A 61 24.85 -23.81 39.02
CA ALA A 61 25.25 -24.83 38.06
C ALA A 61 24.09 -25.72 37.59
N ALA A 62 24.25 -26.27 36.38
CA ALA A 62 23.43 -27.29 35.75
C ALA A 62 23.65 -28.69 36.38
N PRO A 63 22.68 -29.61 36.24
CA PRO A 63 22.93 -31.05 36.37
C PRO A 63 22.84 -31.78 35.01
N SER A 64 23.90 -32.55 34.74
CA SER A 64 23.96 -33.71 33.84
C SER A 64 23.55 -35.00 34.59
N GLN A 65 23.45 -36.09 33.82
CA GLN A 65 23.18 -37.51 34.16
C GLN A 65 21.70 -37.90 33.89
N THR A 66 21.35 -39.04 33.27
CA THR A 66 21.96 -40.38 33.28
C THR A 66 21.50 -41.17 32.04
N ALA A 67 22.40 -42.02 31.52
CA ALA A 67 22.14 -43.04 30.51
C ALA A 67 21.37 -44.24 31.09
N ALA A 68 20.40 -44.77 30.34
CA ALA A 68 19.85 -46.10 30.57
C ALA A 68 19.70 -46.84 29.23
N GLU A 69 20.51 -47.89 29.15
CA GLU A 69 20.62 -48.92 28.16
C GLU A 69 19.37 -49.84 28.22
N SER A 70 18.80 -50.16 27.06
CA SER A 70 17.87 -51.29 26.93
C SER A 70 17.99 -51.86 25.53
N GLU A 71 18.73 -52.96 25.45
CA GLU A 71 18.66 -53.93 24.38
C GLU A 71 17.26 -54.53 24.32
N ARG A 72 16.63 -54.51 23.13
CA ARG A 72 15.66 -55.53 22.72
C ARG A 72 15.68 -55.70 21.20
N THR A 73 16.37 -56.77 20.83
CA THR A 73 16.07 -57.79 19.82
C THR A 73 15.14 -57.41 18.65
N ILE A 74 15.77 -57.49 17.48
CA ILE A 74 15.30 -57.63 16.10
C ILE A 74 14.03 -58.47 15.96
N ASN A 75 13.04 -57.93 15.23
CA ASN A 75 12.20 -58.69 14.30
C ASN A 75 11.72 -57.75 13.18
N GLU A 76 12.33 -57.92 12.01
CA GLU A 76 11.76 -57.62 10.69
C GLU A 76 10.58 -58.58 10.42
N PRO A 77 9.56 -58.22 9.61
CA PRO A 77 9.80 -57.94 8.19
C PRO A 77 9.13 -56.65 7.66
N GLU A 78 9.86 -56.07 6.72
CA GLU A 78 9.39 -55.27 5.58
C GLU A 78 7.88 -55.22 5.36
N LYS A 79 7.31 -54.03 5.59
CA LYS A 79 6.38 -53.44 4.62
C LYS A 79 6.48 -51.93 4.66
N THR A 80 7.65 -51.44 4.27
CA THR A 80 7.87 -50.04 3.93
C THR A 80 7.12 -49.76 2.63
N ALA A 81 5.81 -49.51 2.74
CA ALA A 81 5.11 -48.74 1.73
C ALA A 81 5.58 -47.30 1.89
N THR A 82 6.74 -47.00 1.35
CA THR A 82 7.14 -45.63 1.02
C THR A 82 6.15 -45.17 -0.05
N GLU A 83 4.99 -44.68 0.38
CA GLU A 83 4.19 -43.81 -0.47
C GLU A 83 5.08 -42.65 -0.82
N THR A 84 5.63 -42.70 -2.04
CA THR A 84 6.32 -41.60 -2.68
C THR A 84 5.30 -40.48 -2.77
N LYS A 85 5.22 -39.65 -1.72
CA LYS A 85 4.41 -38.44 -1.65
C LYS A 85 4.91 -37.56 -2.79
N LYS A 86 4.24 -37.67 -3.93
CA LYS A 86 4.55 -36.95 -5.16
C LYS A 86 4.47 -35.48 -4.78
N GLU A 87 5.63 -34.88 -4.62
CA GLU A 87 5.78 -33.50 -4.16
C GLU A 87 5.13 -32.61 -5.23
N LYS A 88 3.88 -32.21 -4.97
CA LYS A 88 3.15 -31.31 -5.86
C LYS A 88 3.91 -29.99 -5.87
N LYS A 89 4.48 -29.64 -7.01
CA LYS A 89 5.13 -28.35 -7.21
C LYS A 89 4.06 -27.26 -7.15
N ALA A 90 4.23 -26.32 -6.22
CA ALA A 90 3.37 -25.15 -6.12
C ALA A 90 3.36 -24.38 -7.46
N GLN A 91 2.17 -23.98 -7.91
CA GLN A 91 2.02 -23.15 -9.11
C GLN A 91 1.96 -21.67 -8.70
N PHE A 92 2.65 -20.81 -9.45
CA PHE A 92 2.69 -19.38 -9.21
C PHE A 92 2.08 -18.64 -10.40
N VAL A 93 1.07 -17.82 -10.13
CA VAL A 93 0.41 -16.97 -11.12
C VAL A 93 0.60 -15.52 -10.68
N SER A 94 1.19 -14.69 -11.53
CA SER A 94 1.36 -13.25 -11.23
C SER A 94 0.69 -12.43 -12.31
N ALA A 95 -0.18 -11.51 -11.91
CA ALA A 95 -0.76 -10.56 -12.85
C ALA A 95 0.28 -9.47 -13.20
N THR A 96 0.31 -9.04 -14.47
CA THR A 96 1.18 -7.94 -14.90
C THR A 96 0.77 -6.64 -14.20
N SER A 97 1.71 -6.00 -13.51
CA SER A 97 1.47 -4.70 -12.86
C SER A 97 1.49 -3.56 -13.88
N ILE A 98 0.71 -2.49 -13.62
CA ILE A 98 0.76 -1.28 -14.45
C ILE A 98 2.18 -0.69 -14.46
N LEU A 99 2.87 -0.71 -13.33
CA LEU A 99 4.27 -0.27 -13.25
C LEU A 99 5.19 -1.05 -14.21
N ASN A 100 4.98 -2.37 -14.36
CA ASN A 100 5.73 -3.16 -15.34
C ASN A 100 5.34 -2.80 -16.78
N LEU A 101 4.06 -2.50 -17.04
CA LEU A 101 3.63 -1.99 -18.34
C LEU A 101 4.31 -0.66 -18.68
N PHE A 102 4.49 0.24 -17.71
CA PHE A 102 5.24 1.49 -17.89
C PHE A 102 6.70 1.24 -18.28
N LYS A 103 7.35 0.29 -17.60
CA LYS A 103 8.74 -0.11 -17.90
C LYS A 103 8.91 -0.66 -19.31
N GLU A 104 7.95 -1.48 -19.74
CA GLU A 104 7.99 -2.17 -21.03
C GLU A 104 7.49 -1.31 -22.20
N TYR A 105 6.78 -0.20 -21.91
CA TYR A 105 6.16 0.64 -22.92
C TYR A 105 7.18 1.27 -23.86
N LYS A 106 6.99 1.09 -25.18
CA LYS A 106 7.84 1.63 -26.25
C LYS A 106 7.12 2.62 -27.18
N GLY A 107 5.86 2.95 -26.88
CA GLY A 107 5.08 3.90 -27.68
C GLY A 107 5.38 5.36 -27.35
N GLU A 108 4.57 6.26 -27.88
CA GLU A 108 4.63 7.68 -27.53
C GLU A 108 4.29 7.88 -26.04
N ARG A 109 5.08 8.66 -25.31
CA ARG A 109 4.88 8.87 -23.86
C ARG A 109 3.49 9.34 -23.47
N LYS A 110 2.79 10.06 -24.35
CA LYS A 110 1.38 10.45 -24.15
C LYS A 110 0.44 9.25 -24.02
N GLY A 111 0.77 8.11 -24.63
CA GLY A 111 0.00 6.88 -24.52
C GLY A 111 0.14 6.15 -23.18
N LEU A 112 1.05 6.57 -22.29
CA LEU A 112 1.19 6.00 -20.94
C LEU A 112 -0.09 6.16 -20.10
N LEU A 113 -0.88 7.22 -20.35
CA LEU A 113 -2.17 7.42 -19.66
C LEU A 113 -3.15 6.26 -19.89
N ALA A 114 -3.13 5.67 -21.09
CA ALA A 114 -4.03 4.58 -21.45
C ALA A 114 -3.72 3.29 -20.68
N LEU A 115 -2.49 3.13 -20.16
CA LEU A 115 -2.10 1.95 -19.38
C LEU A 115 -2.89 1.85 -18.06
N PHE A 116 -3.35 2.97 -17.51
CA PHE A 116 -4.22 2.99 -16.33
C PHE A 116 -5.69 2.67 -16.62
N ALA A 117 -6.10 2.68 -17.89
CA ALA A 117 -7.48 2.36 -18.28
C ALA A 117 -7.70 0.84 -18.43
N ALA A 118 -6.64 0.04 -18.49
CA ALA A 118 -6.75 -1.41 -18.63
C ALA A 118 -7.26 -2.02 -17.31
N PRO A 119 -8.42 -2.71 -17.31
CA PRO A 119 -8.90 -3.37 -16.11
C PRO A 119 -8.00 -4.55 -15.75
N ALA A 120 -7.74 -4.71 -14.45
CA ALA A 120 -7.14 -5.92 -13.93
C ALA A 120 -8.04 -7.14 -14.18
N LYS A 121 -7.44 -8.29 -14.45
CA LYS A 121 -8.17 -9.57 -14.61
C LYS A 121 -8.17 -10.32 -13.28
N GLY A 122 -9.33 -10.85 -12.88
CA GLY A 122 -9.46 -11.73 -11.71
C GLY A 122 -9.56 -11.03 -10.35
N TYR A 123 -9.48 -9.70 -10.29
CA TYR A 123 -9.71 -8.93 -9.07
C TYR A 123 -10.13 -7.49 -9.43
N THR A 124 -10.71 -6.78 -8.47
CA THR A 124 -10.96 -5.34 -8.59
C THR A 124 -10.35 -4.59 -7.43
N GLN A 125 -9.75 -3.44 -7.73
CA GLN A 125 -9.21 -2.51 -6.73
C GLN A 125 -10.10 -1.26 -6.65
N GLN A 126 -10.43 -0.86 -5.42
CA GLN A 126 -11.14 0.39 -5.15
C GLN A 126 -10.35 1.22 -4.13
N PRO A 127 -9.91 2.44 -4.48
CA PRO A 127 -10.01 3.09 -5.81
C PRO A 127 -9.11 2.43 -6.87
N PRO A 128 -9.39 2.59 -8.18
CA PRO A 128 -8.60 1.99 -9.27
C PRO A 128 -7.12 2.40 -9.27
N ILE A 129 -6.84 3.63 -8.85
CA ILE A 129 -5.51 4.15 -8.55
C ILE A 129 -5.57 4.70 -7.14
N PHE A 130 -4.72 4.20 -6.24
CA PHE A 130 -4.71 4.62 -4.85
C PHE A 130 -3.49 5.50 -4.56
N LEU A 131 -3.73 6.76 -4.17
CA LEU A 131 -2.66 7.66 -3.73
C LEU A 131 -2.36 7.44 -2.26
N VAL A 132 -1.14 7.05 -1.96
CA VAL A 132 -0.73 6.58 -0.65
C VAL A 132 -0.35 7.76 0.24
N ASP A 133 -1.26 8.10 1.14
CA ASP A 133 -1.10 9.11 2.19
C ASP A 133 -0.55 8.52 3.52
N GLY A 134 -0.47 7.19 3.61
CA GLY A 134 -0.09 6.43 4.82
C GLY A 134 -1.18 6.33 5.89
N LYS A 135 -2.41 6.76 5.59
CA LYS A 135 -3.56 6.79 6.52
C LYS A 135 -4.75 6.02 5.97
N SER A 136 -5.10 6.27 4.72
CA SER A 136 -6.25 5.72 4.03
C SER A 136 -6.05 4.23 3.70
N THR A 137 -7.16 3.55 3.42
CA THR A 137 -7.18 2.15 3.02
C THR A 137 -7.69 2.00 1.60
N LEU A 138 -7.26 0.94 0.93
CA LEU A 138 -7.81 0.49 -0.35
C LEU A 138 -8.47 -0.87 -0.16
N LYS A 139 -9.43 -1.19 -1.04
CA LYS A 139 -10.18 -2.43 -1.03
C LYS A 139 -9.82 -3.26 -2.26
N ILE A 140 -9.47 -4.52 -2.05
CA ILE A 140 -9.33 -5.54 -3.10
C ILE A 140 -10.50 -6.49 -3.00
N THR A 141 -11.16 -6.75 -4.13
CA THR A 141 -12.29 -7.69 -4.24
C THR A 141 -11.90 -8.80 -5.21
N ILE A 142 -11.95 -10.04 -4.75
CA ILE A 142 -11.56 -11.25 -5.51
C ILE A 142 -12.78 -12.17 -5.56
N PRO A 143 -13.27 -12.56 -6.75
CA PRO A 143 -14.38 -13.51 -6.86
C PRO A 143 -14.07 -14.82 -6.14
N VAL A 144 -15.03 -15.36 -5.40
CA VAL A 144 -14.90 -16.68 -4.78
C VAL A 144 -14.87 -17.74 -5.87
N ASP A 145 -13.86 -18.61 -5.84
CA ASP A 145 -13.84 -19.80 -6.67
C ASP A 145 -14.67 -20.90 -5.99
N ALA A 146 -15.86 -21.15 -6.53
CA ALA A 146 -16.77 -22.18 -6.02
C ALA A 146 -16.23 -23.61 -6.18
N SER A 147 -15.17 -23.80 -6.98
CA SER A 147 -14.51 -25.10 -7.15
C SER A 147 -13.38 -25.35 -6.16
N ALA A 148 -12.97 -24.33 -5.40
CA ALA A 148 -11.87 -24.45 -4.45
C ALA A 148 -12.23 -25.32 -3.24
N SER A 149 -11.26 -26.10 -2.76
CA SER A 149 -11.49 -27.05 -1.67
C SER A 149 -11.36 -26.42 -0.27
N ALA A 150 -10.79 -25.21 -0.19
CA ALA A 150 -10.50 -24.50 1.05
C ALA A 150 -10.66 -22.98 0.90
N SER A 151 -10.61 -22.27 2.03
CA SER A 151 -10.49 -20.80 2.03
C SER A 151 -9.05 -20.38 1.73
N PRO A 152 -8.84 -19.28 0.97
CA PRO A 152 -7.51 -18.80 0.67
C PRO A 152 -6.81 -18.26 1.91
N ASN A 153 -5.48 -18.44 1.96
CA ASN A 153 -4.62 -17.73 2.89
C ASN A 153 -4.06 -16.48 2.20
N PHE A 154 -4.00 -15.35 2.90
CA PHE A 154 -3.56 -14.08 2.36
C PHE A 154 -2.25 -13.64 2.98
N ALA A 155 -1.31 -13.21 2.14
CA ALA A 155 -0.06 -12.58 2.52
C ALA A 155 0.08 -11.22 1.83
N ILE A 156 0.73 -10.27 2.48
CA ILE A 156 0.92 -8.92 1.95
C ILE A 156 2.41 -8.62 1.96
N SER A 157 2.88 -7.95 0.90
CA SER A 157 4.27 -7.50 0.83
C SER A 157 4.59 -6.49 1.95
N LYS A 158 5.88 -6.33 2.28
CA LYS A 158 6.32 -5.48 3.40
C LYS A 158 5.95 -4.00 3.26
N GLU A 159 5.52 -3.57 2.07
CA GLU A 159 5.11 -2.21 1.71
C GLU A 159 3.67 -1.87 2.14
N ALA A 160 2.89 -2.84 2.62
CA ALA A 160 1.52 -2.62 3.08
C ALA A 160 1.18 -3.42 4.35
N GLN A 161 0.05 -3.09 4.96
CA GLN A 161 -0.49 -3.75 6.15
C GLN A 161 -1.95 -4.13 5.91
N MET A 162 -2.40 -5.22 6.53
CA MET A 162 -3.80 -5.62 6.51
C MET A 162 -4.61 -4.67 7.41
N ALA A 163 -5.60 -3.98 6.86
CA ALA A 163 -6.46 -3.08 7.62
C ALA A 163 -7.66 -3.82 8.24
N SER A 164 -8.15 -4.87 7.58
CA SER A 164 -9.19 -5.75 8.09
C SER A 164 -8.91 -7.20 7.72
N PHE A 165 -9.38 -8.14 8.55
CA PHE A 165 -9.38 -9.55 8.16
C PHE A 165 -10.20 -9.76 6.87
N PRO A 166 -9.75 -10.64 5.97
CA PRO A 166 -10.49 -11.00 4.77
C PRO A 166 -11.87 -11.56 5.13
N LYS A 167 -12.89 -11.15 4.40
CA LYS A 167 -14.28 -11.60 4.59
C LYS A 167 -14.96 -11.81 3.25
N ILE A 168 -15.97 -12.67 3.23
CA ILE A 168 -16.82 -12.86 2.05
C ILE A 168 -17.98 -11.87 2.10
N VAL A 169 -18.17 -11.13 1.01
CA VAL A 169 -19.31 -10.22 0.78
C VAL A 169 -19.81 -10.47 -0.64
N GLU A 170 -21.08 -10.84 -0.81
CA GLU A 170 -21.70 -11.07 -2.13
C GLU A 170 -20.84 -11.98 -3.03
N ASP A 171 -20.44 -13.16 -2.53
CA ASP A 171 -19.59 -14.13 -3.25
C ASP A 171 -18.21 -13.60 -3.68
N ASN A 172 -17.70 -12.59 -2.98
CA ASN A 172 -16.36 -12.06 -3.18
C ASN A 172 -15.57 -12.00 -1.88
N TRP A 173 -14.30 -12.42 -1.93
CA TRP A 173 -13.33 -12.09 -0.88
C TRP A 173 -13.00 -10.60 -0.94
N VAL A 174 -13.25 -9.91 0.17
CA VAL A 174 -12.93 -8.50 0.36
C VAL A 174 -11.77 -8.39 1.33
N VAL A 175 -10.68 -7.77 0.87
CA VAL A 175 -9.47 -7.52 1.64
C VAL A 175 -9.21 -6.01 1.67
N GLU A 176 -9.15 -5.43 2.87
CA GLU A 176 -8.79 -4.03 3.04
C GLU A 176 -7.32 -3.90 3.43
N LEU A 177 -6.60 -3.05 2.72
CA LEU A 177 -5.16 -2.89 2.81
C LEU A 177 -4.79 -1.43 3.09
N LYS A 178 -3.73 -1.23 3.86
CA LYS A 178 -3.14 0.08 4.16
C LYS A 178 -1.68 0.10 3.68
N PRO A 179 -1.39 0.61 2.48
CA PRO A 179 -0.02 0.81 2.01
C PRO A 179 0.74 1.82 2.88
N LYS A 180 2.05 1.62 3.04
CA LYS A 180 2.95 2.53 3.78
C LYS A 180 3.15 3.83 3.00
N LYS A 181 3.26 4.96 3.71
CA LYS A 181 3.48 6.26 3.08
C LYS A 181 4.68 6.22 2.12
N GLY A 182 4.50 6.75 0.91
CA GLY A 182 5.58 6.92 -0.08
C GLY A 182 5.87 5.69 -0.94
N VAL A 183 5.10 4.60 -0.84
CA VAL A 183 5.29 3.44 -1.71
C VAL A 183 4.59 3.61 -3.06
N TYR A 184 5.24 3.15 -4.13
CA TYR A 184 4.70 3.05 -5.49
C TYR A 184 4.48 1.59 -5.94
N GLN A 185 4.80 0.62 -5.07
CA GLN A 185 4.61 -0.79 -5.33
C GLN A 185 4.20 -1.50 -4.03
N ALA A 186 3.23 -2.41 -4.14
CA ALA A 186 2.85 -3.35 -3.10
C ALA A 186 2.14 -4.53 -3.76
N THR A 187 2.16 -5.70 -3.11
CA THR A 187 1.55 -6.93 -3.63
C THR A 187 0.68 -7.58 -2.55
N LEU A 188 -0.52 -8.02 -2.94
CA LEU A 188 -1.34 -8.96 -2.19
C LEU A 188 -1.17 -10.34 -2.81
N SER A 189 -0.69 -11.30 -2.05
CA SER A 189 -0.60 -12.69 -2.47
C SER A 189 -1.70 -13.48 -1.79
N TYR A 190 -2.37 -14.37 -2.52
CA TYR A 190 -3.26 -15.35 -1.91
C TYR A 190 -2.92 -16.76 -2.37
N PHE A 191 -3.03 -17.71 -1.44
CA PHE A 191 -2.77 -19.12 -1.64
C PHE A 191 -4.09 -19.88 -1.56
N LEU A 192 -4.47 -20.53 -2.65
CA LEU A 192 -5.70 -21.32 -2.76
C LEU A 192 -5.35 -22.69 -3.34
N ASP A 193 -5.69 -23.73 -2.59
CA ASP A 193 -5.32 -25.12 -2.86
C ASP A 193 -3.79 -25.32 -3.02
N ASP A 194 -3.28 -25.40 -4.25
CA ASP A 194 -1.86 -25.55 -4.57
C ASP A 194 -1.31 -24.37 -5.42
N VAL A 195 -2.10 -23.30 -5.55
CA VAL A 195 -1.81 -22.14 -6.42
C VAL A 195 -1.59 -20.89 -5.58
N THR A 196 -0.44 -20.25 -5.77
CA THR A 196 -0.17 -18.90 -5.26
C THR A 196 -0.47 -17.90 -6.37
N THR A 197 -1.31 -16.91 -6.07
CA THR A 197 -1.61 -15.81 -6.99
C THR A 197 -1.16 -14.48 -6.40
N ASP A 198 -0.35 -13.76 -7.16
CA ASP A 198 0.13 -12.41 -6.82
C ASP A 198 -0.69 -11.34 -7.54
N ILE A 199 -1.30 -10.46 -6.74
CA ILE A 199 -2.06 -9.30 -7.16
C ILE A 199 -1.21 -8.04 -6.92
N PRO A 200 -0.65 -7.41 -7.96
CA PRO A 200 0.01 -6.12 -7.82
C PRO A 200 -1.01 -5.02 -7.52
N LEU A 201 -0.72 -4.17 -6.54
CA LEU A 201 -1.58 -3.03 -6.19
C LEU A 201 -1.23 -1.83 -7.06
N ASN A 202 -2.25 -1.14 -7.58
CA ASN A 202 -2.10 0.12 -8.31
C ASN A 202 -2.02 1.28 -7.32
N VAL A 203 -0.83 1.49 -6.77
CA VAL A 203 -0.55 2.49 -5.73
C VAL A 203 0.50 3.48 -6.21
N ALA A 204 0.40 4.74 -5.82
CA ALA A 204 1.42 5.76 -6.05
C ALA A 204 1.55 6.67 -4.82
N PRO A 205 2.75 7.22 -4.52
CA PRO A 205 2.92 8.23 -3.48
C PRO A 205 2.01 9.42 -3.71
N LEU A 206 1.35 9.91 -2.66
CA LEU A 206 0.60 11.16 -2.73
C LEU A 206 1.59 12.33 -2.89
N LEU A 207 1.43 13.08 -3.98
CA LEU A 207 2.15 14.34 -4.21
C LEU A 207 1.18 15.53 -4.09
N GLU A 208 1.54 16.52 -3.27
CA GLU A 208 0.71 17.70 -3.07
C GLU A 208 0.92 18.74 -4.17
N THR A 209 2.18 18.91 -4.61
CA THR A 209 2.59 19.94 -5.57
C THR A 209 3.60 19.41 -6.58
N TYR A 210 3.59 19.96 -7.79
CA TYR A 210 4.62 19.82 -8.81
C TYR A 210 5.01 21.21 -9.32
N ASN A 211 6.32 21.53 -9.35
CA ASN A 211 6.83 22.85 -9.74
C ASN A 211 6.12 24.03 -9.04
N GLY A 212 5.87 23.89 -7.73
CA GLY A 212 5.19 24.89 -6.91
C GLY A 212 3.67 25.00 -7.14
N LYS A 213 3.10 24.19 -8.04
CA LYS A 213 1.68 24.18 -8.37
C LYS A 213 0.99 22.97 -7.74
N PRO A 214 -0.16 23.13 -7.06
CA PRO A 214 -0.93 22.00 -6.53
C PRO A 214 -1.36 21.02 -7.63
N PHE A 215 -1.31 19.71 -7.36
CA PHE A 215 -1.71 18.68 -8.33
C PHE A 215 -3.15 18.84 -8.82
N ASN A 216 -4.06 19.25 -7.92
CA ASN A 216 -5.46 19.53 -8.24
C ASN A 216 -5.69 20.80 -9.07
N LYS A 217 -4.62 21.52 -9.45
CA LYS A 217 -4.67 22.67 -10.36
C LYS A 217 -3.90 22.42 -11.65
N LEU A 218 -3.26 21.26 -11.80
CA LEU A 218 -2.54 20.92 -13.02
C LEU A 218 -3.50 20.80 -14.21
N THR A 219 -2.98 21.15 -15.37
CA THR A 219 -3.66 21.15 -16.67
C THR A 219 -3.02 20.12 -17.58
N GLU A 220 -3.68 19.83 -18.70
CA GLU A 220 -3.12 18.94 -19.72
C GLU A 220 -1.79 19.49 -20.29
N SER A 221 -1.62 20.81 -20.35
CA SER A 221 -0.34 21.41 -20.76
C SER A 221 0.78 21.09 -19.78
N ASP A 222 0.51 21.07 -18.47
CA ASP A 222 1.51 20.71 -17.45
C ASP A 222 1.90 19.22 -17.57
N LEU A 223 0.93 18.35 -17.86
CA LEU A 223 1.17 16.94 -18.14
C LEU A 223 2.04 16.75 -19.39
N ILE A 224 1.71 17.43 -20.49
CA ILE A 224 2.48 17.34 -21.73
C ILE A 224 3.91 17.84 -21.49
N GLN A 225 4.07 18.93 -20.74
CA GLN A 225 5.38 19.46 -20.39
C GLN A 225 6.20 18.45 -19.57
N PHE A 226 5.61 17.79 -18.58
CA PHE A 226 6.28 16.76 -17.79
C PHE A 226 6.75 15.58 -18.66
N LEU A 227 5.87 15.06 -19.53
CA LEU A 227 6.17 13.92 -20.38
C LEU A 227 7.17 14.24 -21.50
N THR A 228 7.26 15.52 -21.88
CA THR A 228 8.24 16.03 -22.84
C THR A 228 9.59 16.19 -22.15
N ARG A 229 10.33 15.09 -21.99
CA ARG A 229 11.72 15.19 -21.56
C ARG A 229 12.58 15.52 -22.78
N PRO A 230 13.32 16.64 -22.76
CA PRO A 230 14.42 16.78 -23.70
C PRO A 230 15.38 15.62 -23.44
N GLU A 231 15.90 15.02 -24.51
CA GLU A 231 16.98 14.02 -24.48
C GLU A 231 18.30 14.72 -24.09
N ALA A 232 18.27 15.46 -22.98
CA ALA A 232 19.37 16.28 -22.51
C ALA A 232 20.40 15.39 -21.84
N ALA A 233 21.68 15.70 -22.05
CA ALA A 233 22.81 14.97 -21.47
C ALA A 233 22.85 14.97 -19.93
N LYS A 234 21.94 15.69 -19.27
CA LYS A 234 21.75 15.66 -17.81
C LYS A 234 20.26 15.60 -17.47
N PRO A 235 19.82 14.65 -16.64
CA PRO A 235 18.44 14.56 -16.18
C PRO A 235 18.09 15.78 -15.31
N ASP A 236 16.91 16.35 -15.53
CA ASP A 236 16.35 17.37 -14.66
C ASP A 236 15.81 16.71 -13.38
N LEU A 237 16.61 16.73 -12.32
CA LEU A 237 16.26 16.14 -11.03
C LEU A 237 15.02 16.78 -10.37
N SER A 238 14.47 17.88 -10.91
CA SER A 238 13.15 18.36 -10.47
C SER A 238 12.00 17.42 -10.88
N GLN A 239 12.27 16.50 -11.81
CA GLN A 239 11.34 15.45 -12.26
C GLN A 239 11.56 14.11 -11.56
N ASP A 240 12.54 14.00 -10.66
CA ASP A 240 12.74 12.83 -9.79
C ASP A 240 11.70 12.89 -8.65
N LEU A 241 10.66 12.09 -8.76
CA LEU A 241 9.52 12.07 -7.85
C LEU A 241 9.64 10.99 -6.78
N ASN A 242 10.52 10.01 -6.96
CA ASN A 242 10.75 8.92 -6.01
C ASN A 242 12.03 9.13 -5.15
N GLY A 243 12.86 10.12 -5.49
CA GLY A 243 14.08 10.49 -4.79
C GLY A 243 15.29 9.60 -5.08
N ASP A 244 15.28 8.83 -6.16
CA ASP A 244 16.34 7.88 -6.50
C ASP A 244 17.49 8.47 -7.35
N LYS A 245 17.40 9.78 -7.66
CA LYS A 245 18.34 10.56 -8.50
C LYS A 245 18.35 10.15 -9.96
N LEU A 246 17.38 9.36 -10.40
CA LEU A 246 17.11 9.05 -11.79
C LEU A 246 15.80 9.71 -12.17
N VAL A 247 15.61 9.87 -13.48
CA VAL A 247 14.33 10.32 -14.03
C VAL A 247 13.94 9.27 -15.04
N ASP A 248 13.07 8.34 -14.65
CA ASP A 248 12.77 7.11 -15.40
C ASP A 248 11.25 6.85 -15.51
N TYR A 249 10.85 5.60 -15.76
CA TYR A 249 9.44 5.22 -15.93
C TYR A 249 8.65 5.24 -14.61
N ILE A 250 9.34 5.18 -13.46
CA ILE A 250 8.73 5.27 -12.13
C ILE A 250 8.21 6.69 -11.93
N ASP A 251 8.97 7.72 -12.33
CA ASP A 251 8.51 9.11 -12.25
C ASP A 251 7.31 9.37 -13.16
N ASP A 252 7.32 8.81 -14.37
CA ASP A 252 6.15 8.86 -15.27
C ASP A 252 4.92 8.23 -14.63
N TYR A 253 5.09 7.06 -14.02
CA TYR A 253 4.03 6.35 -13.32
C TYR A 253 3.47 7.16 -12.16
N ILE A 254 4.34 7.71 -11.29
CA ILE A 254 3.94 8.50 -10.12
C ILE A 254 3.23 9.79 -10.56
N PHE A 255 3.78 10.49 -11.55
CA PHE A 255 3.20 11.73 -12.04
C PHE A 255 1.82 11.51 -12.65
N ILE A 256 1.69 10.54 -13.57
CA ILE A 256 0.42 10.24 -14.25
C ILE A 256 -0.63 9.75 -13.25
N ALA A 257 -0.25 8.89 -12.28
CA ALA A 257 -1.18 8.44 -11.25
C ALA A 257 -1.74 9.62 -10.44
N ASN A 258 -0.89 10.55 -10.00
CA ASN A 258 -1.33 11.74 -9.28
C ASN A 258 -2.18 12.67 -10.16
N TYR A 259 -1.81 12.86 -11.42
CA TYR A 259 -2.59 13.64 -12.37
C TYR A 259 -3.99 13.05 -12.59
N LEU A 260 -4.11 11.75 -12.86
CA LEU A 260 -5.40 11.09 -13.13
C LEU A 260 -6.36 11.10 -11.93
N VAL A 261 -5.82 11.07 -10.72
CA VAL A 261 -6.61 11.06 -9.49
C VAL A 261 -6.97 12.48 -9.01
N GLN A 262 -6.02 13.41 -9.07
CA GLN A 262 -6.16 14.73 -8.44
C GLN A 262 -6.52 15.85 -9.40
N ALA A 263 -6.07 15.79 -10.66
CA ALA A 263 -6.25 16.91 -11.59
C ALA A 263 -7.74 17.16 -11.84
N PRO A 264 -8.14 18.41 -12.10
CA PRO A 264 -9.52 18.71 -12.44
C PRO A 264 -9.86 17.94 -13.71
N LYS A 265 -10.75 16.95 -13.58
CA LYS A 265 -11.35 16.32 -14.76
C LYS A 265 -12.16 17.42 -15.44
N THR A 266 -11.64 17.95 -16.55
CA THR A 266 -12.45 18.70 -17.48
C THR A 266 -13.65 17.81 -17.77
N LYS A 267 -14.83 18.19 -17.27
CA LYS A 267 -16.07 17.52 -17.63
C LYS A 267 -16.09 17.54 -19.15
N ALA A 268 -15.82 16.40 -19.78
CA ALA A 268 -16.24 16.18 -21.14
C ALA A 268 -17.74 16.51 -21.12
N ALA A 269 -18.12 17.58 -21.82
CA ALA A 269 -19.52 17.87 -22.04
C ALA A 269 -20.16 16.56 -22.52
N PRO A 270 -21.33 16.17 -21.98
CA PRO A 270 -21.99 14.97 -22.46
C PRO A 270 -22.10 15.10 -23.98
N THR A 271 -21.43 14.20 -24.70
CA THR A 271 -21.67 13.98 -26.11
C THR A 271 -23.17 13.75 -26.21
N LYS A 272 -23.86 14.74 -26.77
CA LYS A 272 -25.27 14.63 -27.12
C LYS A 272 -25.38 13.34 -27.93
N SER A 273 -25.99 12.33 -27.33
CA SER A 273 -26.53 11.20 -28.06
C SER A 273 -27.35 11.77 -29.20
N ASP A 274 -26.99 11.39 -30.42
CA ASP A 274 -27.75 11.68 -31.62
C ASP A 274 -29.21 11.28 -31.38
N ASP A 275 -30.02 12.31 -31.25
CA ASP A 275 -31.47 12.27 -31.22
C ASP A 275 -31.92 11.86 -32.62
N VAL A 276 -31.91 10.54 -32.89
CA VAL A 276 -32.62 9.96 -34.04
C VAL A 276 -34.10 10.07 -33.73
N LYS A 277 -34.61 11.25 -34.07
CA LYS A 277 -36.01 11.61 -34.25
C LYS A 277 -36.67 10.63 -35.21
N THR A 278 -37.15 9.51 -34.66
CA THR A 278 -38.04 8.61 -35.38
C THR A 278 -39.44 9.24 -35.33
N GLN A 279 -39.82 9.87 -36.43
CA GLN A 279 -41.15 10.43 -36.65
C GLN A 279 -42.23 9.34 -36.55
N PRO A 280 -43.40 9.62 -35.97
CA PRO A 280 -44.54 8.72 -36.03
C PRO A 280 -45.15 8.77 -37.44
N LYS A 281 -45.09 7.65 -38.15
CA LYS A 281 -45.72 7.48 -39.47
C LYS A 281 -47.23 7.34 -39.26
N LYS A 282 -47.97 8.43 -39.50
CA LYS A 282 -49.43 8.42 -39.64
C LYS A 282 -49.81 8.02 -41.07
N GLU A 283 -50.75 7.07 -41.13
CA GLU A 283 -51.91 7.04 -42.04
C GLU A 283 -51.70 6.57 -43.50
N ALA A 284 -52.28 5.40 -43.79
CA ALA A 284 -53.09 5.21 -45.00
C ALA A 284 -54.14 4.12 -44.71
N VAL A 285 -55.36 4.58 -44.44
CA VAL A 285 -56.58 3.77 -44.44
C VAL A 285 -56.97 3.56 -45.90
N GLU A 286 -57.02 2.31 -46.35
CA GLU A 286 -57.68 1.97 -47.63
C GLU A 286 -58.59 0.76 -47.40
N LYS A 287 -59.90 1.03 -47.31
CA LYS A 287 -60.95 0.04 -47.58
C LYS A 287 -60.99 -0.18 -49.10
N PRO A 288 -61.36 -1.37 -49.60
CA PRO A 288 -62.74 -1.45 -50.10
C PRO A 288 -63.44 -2.82 -49.96
N VAL A 289 -64.75 -2.71 -49.75
CA VAL A 289 -65.86 -3.35 -50.49
C VAL A 289 -66.17 -4.84 -50.29
N GLN A 290 -67.44 -5.01 -49.92
CA GLN A 290 -68.26 -6.21 -49.84
C GLN A 290 -68.30 -7.03 -51.14
N LYS A 291 -68.44 -8.36 -51.02
CA LYS A 291 -69.27 -9.13 -51.95
C LYS A 291 -69.91 -10.35 -51.30
N THR A 292 -71.22 -10.27 -51.20
CA THR A 292 -72.20 -11.33 -50.93
C THR A 292 -72.32 -12.25 -52.14
N VAL A 293 -72.36 -13.57 -51.96
CA VAL A 293 -73.04 -14.56 -52.83
C VAL A 293 -73.47 -15.71 -51.90
N LYS A 294 -74.75 -15.76 -51.51
CA LYS A 294 -75.80 -16.70 -51.95
C LYS A 294 -75.56 -18.14 -51.53
#